data_AF-A0A2H5BUH6-F1
#
_entry.id   AF-A0A2H5BUH6-F1
#
_cell.length_a   1.000
_cell.length_b   1.000
_cell.length_c   1.000
_cell.angle_alpha   90.00
_cell.angle_beta   90.00
_cell.angle_gamma   90.00
#
_symmetry.space_group_name_H-M   'P 1'
#
loop_
_entity.id
_entity.type
_entity.pdbx_description
1 polymer ?
#
loop_
_entity_poly.entity_id
_entity_poly.type
_entity_poly.pdbx_seq_one_letter_code
_entity_poly.pdbx_strand_id
1 'polypeptide(L)'
;KAPGSSKNFFLGGAGVRGLEIEGKFIKFTAIGVYLEDDAVPSLAVKWKGKSDEELTASDDFFKDIVMGPFEKFTQVTMILPLTGQQYSE
;
A
#
# COMPACT_ATOMS: atom_id res chain seq x y z
N LYS A 1 12.48 0.07 -8.95
CA LYS A 1 11.70 -0.19 -10.19
C LYS A 1 11.12 -1.59 -10.07
N ALA A 2 9.83 -1.78 -10.33
CA ALA A 2 9.20 -3.10 -10.25
C ALA A 2 9.81 -4.03 -11.31
N PRO A 3 10.35 -5.20 -10.94
CA PRO A 3 10.82 -6.18 -11.92
C PRO A 3 9.66 -6.61 -12.83
N GLY A 4 9.88 -6.68 -14.14
CA GLY A 4 8.86 -7.10 -15.10
C GLY A 4 7.88 -6.00 -15.55
N SER A 5 8.02 -4.76 -15.07
CA SER A 5 7.26 -3.62 -15.58
C SER A 5 8.18 -2.54 -16.16
N SER A 6 7.80 -1.99 -17.31
CA SER A 6 8.44 -0.82 -17.90
C SER A 6 7.87 0.49 -17.36
N LYS A 7 6.78 0.43 -16.59
CA LYS A 7 6.05 1.60 -16.09
C LYS A 7 6.79 2.33 -14.97
N ASN A 8 6.43 3.59 -14.82
CA ASN A 8 6.86 4.42 -13.70
C ASN A 8 5.86 4.31 -12.56
N PHE A 9 6.38 4.39 -11.35
CA PHE A 9 5.59 4.30 -10.14
C PHE A 9 6.04 5.37 -9.16
N PHE A 10 5.08 5.95 -8.45
CA PHE A 10 5.33 6.83 -7.31
C PHE A 10 4.97 6.13 -6.00
N LEU A 11 5.57 6.56 -4.89
CA LEU A 11 5.22 6.07 -3.56
C LEU A 11 3.87 6.65 -3.15
N GLY A 12 2.82 5.82 -3.15
CA GLY A 12 1.48 6.23 -2.71
C GLY A 12 1.36 6.25 -1.18
N GLY A 13 2.08 5.38 -0.48
CA GLY A 13 2.13 5.37 0.98
C GLY A 13 3.09 4.33 1.54
N ALA A 14 3.49 4.50 2.79
CA ALA A 14 4.30 3.54 3.52
C ALA A 14 3.84 3.43 4.98
N GLY A 15 4.00 2.25 5.58
CA GLY A 15 3.59 1.99 6.95
C GLY A 15 4.30 0.80 7.58
N VAL A 16 4.11 0.62 8.88
CA VAL A 16 4.61 -0.54 9.62
C VAL A 16 3.47 -1.51 9.88
N ARG A 17 3.76 -2.80 9.73
CA ARG A 17 2.85 -3.89 10.12
C ARG A 17 3.52 -4.71 11.21
N GLY A 18 2.75 -5.01 12.24
CA GLY A 18 3.19 -5.67 13.45
C GLY A 18 2.08 -6.46 14.11
N LEU A 19 2.41 -7.09 15.24
CA LEU A 19 1.46 -7.81 16.10
C LEU A 19 1.58 -7.28 17.53
N GLU A 20 0.47 -7.34 18.26
CA GLU A 20 0.42 -7.07 19.70
C GLU A 20 0.81 -8.36 20.43
N ILE A 21 1.92 -8.33 21.17
CA ILE A 21 2.46 -9.45 21.93
C ILE A 21 2.75 -8.94 23.34
N GLU A 22 2.06 -9.50 24.33
CA GLU A 22 2.21 -9.13 25.74
C GLU A 22 2.06 -7.61 26.00
N GLY A 23 1.09 -6.96 25.36
CA GLY A 23 0.83 -5.53 25.52
C GLY A 23 1.86 -4.62 24.83
N LYS A 24 2.71 -5.17 23.96
CA LYS A 24 3.68 -4.43 23.16
C LYS A 24 3.43 -4.65 21.67
N PHE A 25 3.46 -3.57 20.90
CA PHE A 25 3.37 -3.65 19.45
C PHE A 25 4.74 -3.97 18.84
N ILE A 26 4.91 -5.22 18.40
CA ILE A 26 6.13 -5.72 17.78
C ILE A 26 6.02 -5.57 16.26
N LYS A 27 6.93 -4.77 15.67
CA LYS A 27 6.96 -4.50 14.24
C LYS A 27 7.70 -5.62 13.50
N PHE A 28 7.05 -6.24 12.53
CA PHE A 28 7.64 -7.30 11.72
C PHE A 28 8.10 -6.79 10.36
N THR A 29 7.32 -5.90 9.73
CA THR A 29 7.59 -5.44 8.37
C THR A 29 7.33 -3.95 8.20
N ALA A 30 8.14 -3.31 7.35
CA ALA A 30 7.82 -2.04 6.72
C ALA A 30 7.26 -2.30 5.32
N ILE A 31 6.11 -1.71 4.99
CA ILE A 31 5.41 -1.93 3.72
C ILE A 31 5.35 -0.61 2.97
N GLY A 32 5.84 -0.59 1.74
CA GLY A 32 5.63 0.50 0.78
C GLY A 32 4.64 0.08 -0.30
N VAL A 33 3.67 0.92 -0.60
CA VAL A 33 2.71 0.73 -1.69
C VAL A 33 2.97 1.80 -2.74
N TYR A 34 3.26 1.33 -3.95
CA TYR A 34 3.57 2.17 -5.11
C TYR A 34 2.46 2.03 -6.14
N LEU A 35 2.08 3.14 -6.75
CA LEU A 35 1.04 3.21 -7.77
C LEU A 35 1.67 3.71 -9.07
N GLU A 36 1.22 3.17 -10.20
CA GLU A 36 1.55 3.70 -11.53
C GLU A 36 1.11 5.16 -11.66
N ASP A 37 1.83 5.97 -12.44
CA ASP A 37 1.55 7.40 -12.63
C ASP A 37 0.10 7.69 -13.06
N ASP A 38 -0.50 6.82 -13.88
CA ASP A 38 -1.89 6.91 -14.35
C ASP A 38 -2.94 6.70 -13.23
N ALA A 39 -2.53 6.26 -12.04
CA ALA A 39 -3.42 6.16 -10.89
C ALA A 39 -3.98 7.53 -10.47
N VAL A 40 -3.19 8.60 -10.58
CA VAL A 40 -3.62 9.95 -10.19
C VAL A 40 -4.81 10.44 -11.04
N PRO A 41 -4.73 10.50 -12.38
CA PRO A 41 -5.87 10.90 -13.20
C PRO A 41 -7.06 9.91 -13.08
N SER A 42 -6.80 8.62 -12.90
CA SER A 42 -7.87 7.62 -12.71
C SER A 42 -8.69 7.86 -11.44
N LEU A 43 -8.02 8.08 -10.30
CA LEU A 43 -8.68 8.31 -9.01
C LEU A 43 -9.30 9.72 -8.91
N ALA A 44 -8.70 10.71 -9.56
CA ALA A 44 -9.15 12.10 -9.51
C ALA A 44 -10.59 12.31 -10.02
N VAL A 45 -11.12 11.41 -10.86
CA VAL A 45 -12.51 11.48 -11.36
C VAL A 45 -13.53 11.49 -10.21
N LYS A 46 -13.24 10.75 -9.13
CA LYS A 46 -14.15 10.59 -7.98
C LYS A 46 -13.62 11.26 -6.71
N TRP A 47 -12.31 11.25 -6.50
CA TRP A 47 -11.70 11.58 -5.22
C TRP A 47 -11.07 12.98 -5.14
N LYS A 48 -11.02 13.71 -6.26
CA LYS A 48 -10.46 15.06 -6.27
C LYS A 48 -11.27 16.01 -5.39
N GLY A 49 -10.57 16.78 -4.56
CA GLY A 49 -11.18 17.80 -3.69
C GLY A 49 -11.68 17.26 -2.35
N LYS A 50 -11.54 15.96 -2.09
CA LYS A 50 -11.76 15.36 -0.78
C LYS A 50 -10.59 15.64 0.16
N SER A 51 -10.88 15.85 1.44
CA SER A 51 -9.84 16.01 2.46
C SER A 51 -9.18 14.67 2.79
N ASP A 52 -8.00 14.73 3.40
CA ASP A 52 -7.27 13.52 3.83
C ASP A 52 -8.10 12.70 4.82
N GLU A 53 -8.87 13.34 5.70
CA GLU A 53 -9.77 12.69 6.65
C GLU A 53 -10.93 11.98 5.95
N GLU A 54 -11.55 12.63 4.95
CA GLU A 54 -12.61 12.01 4.14
C GLU A 54 -12.09 10.77 3.40
N LEU A 55 -10.90 10.86 2.80
CA LEU A 55 -10.27 9.75 2.08
C LEU A 55 -9.89 8.60 3.02
N THR A 56 -9.30 8.93 4.18
CA THR A 56 -8.86 7.94 5.18
C THR A 56 -10.04 7.19 5.79
N ALA A 57 -11.19 7.84 5.94
CA ALA A 57 -12.40 7.21 6.45
C ALA A 57 -13.21 6.42 5.38
N SER A 58 -12.78 6.44 4.11
CA SER A 58 -13.54 5.86 3.00
C SER A 58 -12.98 4.51 2.54
N ASP A 59 -13.66 3.42 2.87
CA ASP A 59 -13.35 2.09 2.33
C ASP A 59 -13.40 2.06 0.79
N ASP A 60 -14.30 2.84 0.19
CA ASP A 60 -14.44 2.89 -1.26
C ASP A 60 -13.24 3.55 -1.94
N PHE A 61 -12.57 4.50 -1.29
CA PHE A 61 -11.32 5.09 -1.80
C PHE A 61 -10.24 4.02 -1.91
N PHE A 62 -10.06 3.22 -0.86
CA PHE A 62 -9.09 2.14 -0.87
C PHE A 62 -9.49 1.01 -1.83
N LYS A 63 -10.78 0.68 -1.98
CA LYS A 63 -11.24 -0.26 -3.01
C LYS A 63 -10.91 0.22 -4.41
N ASP A 64 -11.09 1.51 -4.70
CA ASP A 64 -10.75 2.09 -6.00
C ASP A 64 -9.24 2.08 -6.24
N ILE A 65 -8.41 2.25 -5.20
CA ILE A 65 -6.96 2.02 -5.30
C ILE A 65 -6.65 0.56 -5.63
N VAL A 66 -7.30 -0.41 -4.98
CA VAL A 66 -7.05 -1.85 -5.16
C VAL A 66 -7.53 -2.33 -6.54
N MET A 67 -8.72 -1.92 -6.95
CA MET A 67 -9.36 -2.37 -8.19
C MET A 67 -9.09 -1.47 -9.40
N GLY A 68 -8.47 -0.32 -9.19
CA GLY A 68 -8.23 0.67 -10.24
C GLY A 68 -7.45 0.12 -11.43
N PRO A 69 -7.71 0.62 -12.66
CA PRO A 69 -7.15 0.13 -13.91
C PRO A 69 -5.72 0.62 -14.16
N PHE A 70 -4.87 0.46 -13.15
CA PHE A 70 -3.46 0.84 -13.14
C PHE A 70 -2.67 -0.22 -12.36
N GLU A 71 -1.36 -0.30 -12.61
CA GLU A 71 -0.46 -1.21 -11.91
C GLU A 71 -0.19 -0.73 -10.47
N LYS A 72 0.00 -1.70 -9.58
CA LYS A 72 0.43 -1.49 -8.20
C LYS A 72 1.67 -2.33 -7.95
N PHE A 73 2.58 -1.81 -7.16
CA PHE A 73 3.75 -2.55 -6.71
C PHE A 73 3.86 -2.41 -5.18
N THR A 74 3.93 -3.54 -4.48
CA THR A 74 4.05 -3.56 -3.02
C THR A 74 5.41 -4.11 -2.62
N GLN A 75 6.15 -3.35 -1.84
CA GLN A 75 7.43 -3.76 -1.28
C GLN A 75 7.26 -4.03 0.21
N VAL A 76 7.43 -5.30 0.60
CA VAL A 76 7.42 -5.71 2.00
C VAL A 76 8.86 -5.97 2.45
N THR A 77 9.33 -5.18 3.40
CA THR A 77 10.69 -5.24 3.94
C THR A 77 10.65 -5.76 5.36
N MET A 78 11.38 -6.85 5.63
CA MET A 78 11.43 -7.48 6.94
C MET A 78 12.26 -6.63 7.92
N ILE A 79 11.64 -6.24 9.04
CA ILE A 79 12.31 -5.63 10.20
C ILE A 79 12.79 -6.74 11.13
N LEU A 80 11.92 -7.72 11.38
CA LEU A 80 12.24 -8.97 12.06
C LEU A 80 12.13 -10.12 11.08
N PRO A 81 12.94 -11.18 11.23
CA PRO A 81 12.96 -12.29 10.30
C PRO A 81 11.62 -13.04 10.32
N LEU A 82 11.09 -13.30 9.13
CA LEU A 82 9.99 -14.23 8.88
C LEU A 82 10.46 -15.21 7.81
N THR A 83 10.18 -16.50 8.01
CA THR A 83 10.34 -17.50 6.96
C THR A 83 9.30 -17.27 5.86
N GLY A 84 9.56 -17.79 4.65
CA GLY A 84 8.59 -17.70 3.55
C GLY A 84 7.24 -18.31 3.90
N GLN A 85 7.24 -19.44 4.62
CA GLN A 85 6.01 -20.09 5.10
C GLN A 85 5.23 -19.19 6.07
N GLN A 86 5.89 -18.63 7.08
CA GLN A 86 5.26 -17.72 8.05
C GLN A 86 4.68 -16.45 7.40
N TYR A 87 5.23 -16.03 6.27
CA TYR A 87 4.73 -14.87 5.54
C TYR A 87 3.53 -15.20 4.63
N SER A 88 3.46 -16.44 4.12
CA SER A 88 2.41 -16.87 3.18
C SER A 88 1.15 -17.46 3.83
N GLU A 89 1.26 -17.89 5.09
CA GLU A 89 0.13 -18.32 5.93
C GLU A 89 -0.78 -17.15 6.31
#